data_AF-A0A5E6PB64-F1
#
_entry.id   AF-A0A5E6PB64-F1
#
_cell.length_a   1.000
_cell.length_b   1.000
_cell.length_c   1.000
_cell.angle_alpha   90.00
_cell.angle_beta   90.00
_cell.angle_gamma   90.00
#
_symmetry.space_group_name_H-M   'P 1'
#
loop_
_entity.id
_entity.type
_entity.pdbx_description
1 polymer ?
#
loop_
_entity_poly.entity_id
_entity_poly.type
_entity_poly.pdbx_seq_one_letter_code
_entity_poly.pdbx_strand_id
1 'polypeptide(L)'
;MNHQSDFHPRQPALIDWDRPYDIGPSDEHLHAIGQFMANYSMVEWELSGLFAFFLSLPIAEAQRLAVDSNLAMAGKLRYVQGQLEDREGLDQESAGDLLLCLKEFETITKLRHKIVHWQWGLNEGSTATLTDLIKPRNPERATINLPLTELRDKCMHIAKIYRALSLNFLVISGQYSREQLLSLRKDTSPERLFRP
;
A
#
# COMPACT_ATOMS: atom_id res chain seq x y z
N MET A 1 -20.57 32.66 -20.90
CA MET A 1 -20.33 32.47 -19.46
C MET A 1 -18.87 32.12 -19.30
N ASN A 2 -18.07 33.05 -18.76
CA ASN A 2 -16.61 32.93 -18.63
C ASN A 2 -16.26 32.16 -17.34
N HIS A 3 -15.71 30.96 -17.47
CA HIS A 3 -15.09 30.21 -16.36
C HIS A 3 -13.60 30.57 -16.25
N GLN A 4 -13.29 31.84 -15.95
CA GLN A 4 -11.90 32.32 -15.78
C GLN A 4 -11.57 32.79 -14.35
N SER A 5 -12.45 32.60 -13.38
CA SER A 5 -12.12 32.67 -11.95
C SER A 5 -12.21 31.23 -11.43
N ASP A 6 -11.19 30.61 -10.83
CA ASP A 6 -10.64 30.99 -9.53
C ASP A 6 -9.20 30.47 -9.35
N PHE A 7 -8.25 30.88 -10.20
CA PHE A 7 -6.83 30.63 -9.89
C PHE A 7 -6.16 31.90 -9.38
N HIS A 8 -6.02 31.98 -8.05
CA HIS A 8 -5.26 33.01 -7.37
C HIS A 8 -3.89 32.44 -6.95
N PRO A 9 -2.79 32.76 -7.66
CA PRO A 9 -1.46 32.32 -7.25
C PRO A 9 -1.14 32.84 -5.85
N ARG A 10 -0.58 31.96 -5.01
CA ARG A 10 -0.21 32.28 -3.63
C ARG A 10 0.70 33.51 -3.61
N GLN A 11 0.48 34.37 -2.62
CA GLN A 11 1.52 35.28 -2.14
C GLN A 11 2.74 34.42 -1.73
N PRO A 12 3.98 34.95 -1.80
CA PRO A 12 5.18 34.19 -1.46
C PRO A 12 5.01 33.46 -0.12
N ALA A 13 5.44 32.19 -0.05
CA ALA A 13 5.30 31.40 1.17
C ALA A 13 6.03 32.11 2.33
N LEU A 14 5.27 32.72 3.23
CA LEU A 14 5.77 33.17 4.51
C LEU A 14 5.68 31.97 5.44
N ILE A 15 6.82 31.57 6.01
CA ILE A 15 6.82 30.58 7.09
C ILE A 15 6.10 31.23 8.27
N ASP A 16 4.87 30.80 8.54
CA ASP A 16 4.17 31.13 9.77
C ASP A 16 4.79 30.27 10.88
N TRP A 17 5.67 30.87 11.67
CA TRP A 17 6.36 30.18 12.77
C TRP A 17 5.42 29.80 13.93
N ASP A 18 4.25 30.44 14.00
CA ASP A 18 3.21 30.12 14.98
C ASP A 18 2.29 28.99 14.46
N ARG A 19 2.33 28.70 13.16
CA ARG A 19 1.64 27.58 12.50
C ARG A 19 2.57 26.82 11.55
N PRO A 20 3.55 26.08 12.09
CA PRO A 20 4.60 25.45 11.30
C PRO A 20 4.12 24.40 10.28
N TYR A 21 2.84 24.01 10.29
CA TYR A 21 2.25 22.97 9.45
C TYR A 21 1.04 23.42 8.61
N ASP A 22 0.74 24.71 8.49
CA ASP A 22 -0.37 25.23 7.65
C ASP A 22 -0.06 25.19 6.12
N ILE A 23 1.00 24.48 5.71
CA ILE A 23 1.36 24.27 4.31
C ILE A 23 1.13 22.80 3.95
N GLY A 24 -0.01 22.50 3.35
CA GLY A 24 -0.32 21.17 2.82
C GLY A 24 -1.72 20.65 3.17
N PRO A 25 -1.93 19.32 3.14
CA PRO A 25 -3.17 18.68 3.58
C PRO A 25 -3.46 18.93 5.06
N SER A 26 -4.72 18.79 5.48
CA SER A 26 -5.10 18.87 6.91
C SER A 26 -4.42 17.79 7.75
N ASP A 27 -4.34 17.99 9.07
CA ASP A 27 -3.75 17.02 10.02
C ASP A 27 -4.37 15.63 9.89
N GLU A 28 -5.68 15.52 9.66
CA GLU A 28 -6.34 14.23 9.49
C GLU A 28 -5.92 13.54 8.18
N HIS A 29 -5.68 14.31 7.12
CA HIS A 29 -5.13 13.78 5.87
C HIS A 29 -3.68 13.34 6.07
N LEU A 30 -2.85 14.14 6.73
CA LEU A 30 -1.46 13.79 7.03
C LEU A 30 -1.38 12.52 7.87
N HIS A 31 -2.23 12.39 8.89
CA HIS A 31 -2.35 11.15 9.68
C HIS A 31 -2.72 9.98 8.78
N ALA A 32 -3.79 10.10 7.98
CA ALA A 32 -4.25 9.02 7.12
C ALA A 32 -3.20 8.63 6.06
N ILE A 33 -2.43 9.57 5.53
CA ILE A 33 -1.29 9.31 4.63
C ILE A 33 -0.19 8.54 5.37
N GLY A 34 0.16 8.99 6.58
CA GLY A 34 1.13 8.29 7.42
C GLY A 34 0.70 6.85 7.71
N GLN A 35 -0.57 6.65 8.07
CA GLN A 35 -1.14 5.33 8.31
C GLN A 35 -1.13 4.46 7.05
N PHE A 36 -1.45 5.05 5.89
CA PHE A 36 -1.38 4.37 4.60
C PHE A 36 0.04 3.86 4.34
N MET A 37 1.05 4.72 4.51
CA MET A 37 2.45 4.37 4.28
C MET A 37 2.94 3.30 5.26
N ALA A 38 2.60 3.42 6.54
CA ALA A 38 2.92 2.41 7.55
C ALA A 38 2.30 1.04 7.18
N ASN A 39 1.01 1.01 6.86
CA ASN A 39 0.33 -0.23 6.46
C ASN A 39 0.94 -0.82 5.18
N TYR A 40 1.28 0.02 4.20
CA TYR A 40 1.92 -0.40 2.95
C TYR A 40 3.27 -1.09 3.23
N SER A 41 4.12 -0.47 4.07
CA SER A 41 5.42 -1.03 4.44
C SER A 41 5.31 -2.35 5.22
N MET A 42 4.24 -2.54 6.01
CA MET A 42 3.98 -3.84 6.65
C MET A 42 3.74 -4.95 5.61
N VAL A 43 3.01 -4.66 4.53
CA VAL A 43 2.82 -5.63 3.44
C VAL A 43 4.12 -5.88 2.68
N GLU A 44 4.92 -4.84 2.43
CA GLU A 44 6.25 -4.99 1.80
C GLU A 44 7.20 -5.86 2.61
N TRP A 45 7.12 -5.76 3.95
CA TRP A 45 7.89 -6.59 4.86
C TRP A 45 7.50 -8.06 4.76
N GLU A 46 6.20 -8.38 4.77
CA GLU A 46 5.75 -9.77 4.62
C GLU A 46 6.07 -10.34 3.24
N LEU A 47 5.93 -9.54 2.18
CA LEU A 47 6.33 -9.94 0.83
C LEU A 47 7.84 -10.22 0.76
N SER A 48 8.63 -9.45 1.47
CA SER A 48 10.07 -9.69 1.63
C SER A 48 10.37 -10.99 2.37
N GLY A 49 9.54 -11.34 3.36
CA GLY A 49 9.58 -12.64 4.04
C GLY A 49 9.26 -13.80 3.10
N LEU A 50 8.19 -13.70 2.32
CA LEU A 50 7.83 -14.68 1.30
C LEU A 50 8.94 -14.86 0.25
N PHE A 51 9.50 -13.76 -0.24
CA PHE A 51 10.62 -13.78 -1.18
C PHE A 51 11.82 -14.55 -0.63
N ALA A 52 12.21 -14.26 0.63
CA ALA A 52 13.29 -14.97 1.30
C ALA A 52 12.98 -16.45 1.52
N PHE A 53 11.74 -16.77 1.91
CA PHE A 53 11.26 -18.14 2.07
C PHE A 53 11.40 -18.95 0.79
N PHE A 54 10.97 -18.41 -0.35
CA PHE A 54 11.05 -19.12 -1.63
C PHE A 54 12.50 -19.29 -2.10
N LEU A 55 13.37 -18.33 -1.83
CA LEU A 55 14.81 -18.46 -2.07
C LEU A 55 15.52 -19.41 -1.11
N SER A 56 14.85 -19.84 -0.03
CA SER A 56 15.44 -20.61 1.07
C SER A 56 16.66 -19.91 1.69
N LEU A 57 16.58 -18.58 1.82
CA LEU A 57 17.61 -17.74 2.42
C LEU A 57 17.09 -17.01 3.66
N PRO A 58 17.97 -16.66 4.62
CA PRO A 58 17.64 -15.69 5.64
C PRO A 58 17.18 -14.37 5.02
N ILE A 59 16.22 -13.68 5.66
CA ILE A 59 15.63 -12.44 5.15
C ILE A 59 16.71 -11.41 4.80
N ALA A 60 17.70 -11.20 5.67
CA ALA A 60 18.77 -10.24 5.45
C ALA A 60 19.59 -10.53 4.18
N GLU A 61 19.88 -11.81 3.90
CA GLU A 61 20.63 -12.23 2.72
C GLU A 61 19.80 -12.10 1.45
N ALA A 62 18.52 -12.50 1.49
CA ALA A 62 17.60 -12.31 0.38
C ALA A 62 17.41 -10.82 0.03
N GLN A 63 17.32 -9.95 1.05
CA GLN A 63 17.24 -8.50 0.84
C GLN A 63 18.53 -7.94 0.24
N ARG A 64 19.70 -8.37 0.74
CA ARG A 64 20.98 -7.98 0.15
C ARG A 64 21.07 -8.40 -1.31
N LEU A 65 20.71 -9.65 -1.65
CA LEU A 65 20.68 -10.14 -3.03
C LEU A 65 19.76 -9.29 -3.91
N ALA A 66 18.58 -8.93 -3.41
CA ALA A 66 17.66 -8.07 -4.13
C ALA A 66 18.26 -6.67 -4.38
N VAL A 67 18.96 -6.07 -3.41
CA VAL A 67 19.65 -4.78 -3.58
C VAL A 67 20.80 -4.90 -4.59
N ASP A 68 21.66 -5.89 -4.42
CA ASP A 68 22.83 -6.14 -5.28
C ASP A 68 22.42 -6.41 -6.73
N SER A 69 21.23 -6.99 -6.94
CA SER A 69 20.65 -7.29 -8.26
C SER A 69 19.72 -6.19 -8.79
N ASN A 70 19.57 -5.07 -8.08
CA ASN A 70 18.63 -3.99 -8.37
C ASN A 70 17.17 -4.49 -8.58
N LEU A 71 16.77 -5.49 -7.81
CA LEU A 71 15.44 -6.10 -7.85
C LEU A 71 14.45 -5.26 -7.03
N ALA A 72 13.69 -4.42 -7.72
CA ALA A 72 12.62 -3.63 -7.13
C ALA A 72 11.50 -4.51 -6.52
N MET A 73 10.63 -3.91 -5.71
CA MET A 73 9.51 -4.60 -5.07
C MET A 73 8.59 -5.31 -6.08
N ALA A 74 8.32 -4.69 -7.23
CA ALA A 74 7.56 -5.32 -8.32
C ALA A 74 8.25 -6.56 -8.91
N GLY A 75 9.58 -6.65 -8.83
CA GLY A 75 10.34 -7.85 -9.17
C GLY A 75 10.14 -8.96 -8.15
N LYS A 76 10.23 -8.63 -6.85
CA LYS A 76 9.96 -9.58 -5.75
C LYS A 76 8.53 -10.12 -5.81
N LEU A 77 7.55 -9.24 -6.05
CA LEU A 77 6.14 -9.59 -6.20
C LEU A 77 5.94 -10.64 -7.29
N ARG A 78 6.46 -10.40 -8.49
CA ARG A 78 6.36 -11.33 -9.63
C ARG A 78 7.05 -12.66 -9.36
N TYR A 79 8.22 -12.63 -8.72
CA TYR A 79 8.92 -13.85 -8.34
C TYR A 79 8.09 -14.69 -7.37
N VAL A 80 7.54 -14.06 -6.32
CA VAL A 80 6.69 -14.75 -5.34
C VAL A 80 5.42 -15.30 -5.98
N GLN A 81 4.78 -14.54 -6.87
CA GLN A 81 3.61 -15.03 -7.63
C GLN A 81 3.96 -16.27 -8.45
N GLY A 82 5.06 -16.26 -9.22
CA GLY A 82 5.48 -17.44 -9.98
C GLY A 82 5.80 -18.64 -9.09
N GLN A 83 6.43 -18.41 -7.93
CA GLN A 83 6.67 -19.50 -6.97
C GLN A 83 5.39 -20.07 -6.36
N LEU A 84 4.36 -19.26 -6.13
CA LEU A 84 3.06 -19.74 -5.67
C LEU A 84 2.31 -20.54 -6.74
N GLU A 85 2.52 -20.22 -8.01
CA GLU A 85 1.90 -20.91 -9.15
C GLU A 85 2.61 -22.23 -9.50
N ASP A 86 3.94 -22.24 -9.47
CA ASP A 86 4.75 -23.34 -10.01
C ASP A 86 5.19 -24.38 -8.97
N ARG A 87 5.18 -24.04 -7.67
CA ARG A 87 5.78 -24.89 -6.63
C ARG A 87 4.82 -25.98 -6.17
N GLU A 88 5.23 -27.23 -6.38
CA GLU A 88 4.53 -28.40 -5.85
C GLU A 88 4.62 -28.49 -4.32
N GLY A 89 3.61 -29.12 -3.70
CA GLY A 89 3.57 -29.38 -2.26
C GLY A 89 3.11 -28.19 -1.39
N LEU A 90 2.73 -27.06 -2.00
CA LEU A 90 2.07 -25.97 -1.30
C LEU A 90 0.58 -26.28 -1.07
N ASP A 91 0.04 -25.77 0.04
CA ASP A 91 -1.40 -25.72 0.27
C ASP A 91 -2.07 -24.86 -0.80
N GLN A 92 -2.86 -25.50 -1.67
CA GLN A 92 -3.39 -24.88 -2.88
C GLN A 92 -4.41 -23.78 -2.57
N GLU A 93 -5.19 -23.93 -1.50
CA GLU A 93 -6.16 -22.91 -1.09
C GLU A 93 -5.43 -21.64 -0.61
N SER A 94 -4.44 -21.80 0.27
CA SER A 94 -3.67 -20.66 0.81
C SER A 94 -2.77 -20.03 -0.24
N ALA A 95 -2.24 -20.80 -1.19
CA ALA A 95 -1.50 -20.28 -2.34
C ALA A 95 -2.41 -19.43 -3.24
N GLY A 96 -3.62 -19.91 -3.54
CA GLY A 96 -4.64 -19.16 -4.28
C GLY A 96 -5.07 -17.88 -3.58
N ASP A 97 -5.30 -17.93 -2.27
CA ASP A 97 -5.65 -16.78 -1.46
C ASP A 97 -4.51 -15.74 -1.42
N LEU A 98 -3.25 -16.17 -1.34
CA LEU A 98 -2.09 -15.28 -1.45
C LEU A 98 -2.01 -14.60 -2.81
N LEU A 99 -2.18 -15.35 -3.90
CA LEU A 99 -2.15 -14.78 -5.25
C LEU A 99 -3.20 -13.67 -5.41
N LEU A 100 -4.39 -13.85 -4.84
CA LEU A 100 -5.42 -12.80 -4.81
C LEU A 100 -4.96 -11.58 -3.99
N CYS A 101 -4.40 -11.80 -2.80
CA CYS A 101 -3.86 -10.72 -1.96
C CYS A 101 -2.76 -9.91 -2.67
N LEU A 102 -1.84 -10.60 -3.36
CA LEU A 102 -0.74 -9.98 -4.09
C LEU A 102 -1.24 -9.17 -5.30
N LYS A 103 -2.27 -9.65 -5.99
CA LYS A 103 -2.94 -8.90 -7.08
C LYS A 103 -3.59 -7.62 -6.55
N GLU A 104 -4.31 -7.69 -5.43
CA GLU A 104 -4.91 -6.51 -4.79
C GLU A 104 -3.83 -5.51 -4.35
N PHE A 105 -2.73 -5.98 -3.77
CA PHE A 105 -1.60 -5.13 -3.36
C PHE A 105 -0.94 -4.40 -4.54
N GLU A 106 -0.86 -5.03 -5.71
CA GLU A 106 -0.36 -4.39 -6.93
C GLU A 106 -1.23 -3.19 -7.35
N THR A 107 -2.55 -3.28 -7.16
CA THR A 107 -3.46 -2.16 -7.46
C THR A 107 -3.19 -0.96 -6.53
N ILE A 108 -2.90 -1.23 -5.26
CA ILE A 108 -2.61 -0.20 -4.23
C ILE A 108 -1.26 0.46 -4.47
N THR A 109 -0.27 -0.27 -5.00
CA THR A 109 1.05 0.27 -5.30
C THR A 109 0.97 1.48 -6.25
N LYS A 110 0.00 1.51 -7.17
CA LYS A 110 -0.26 2.67 -8.03
C LYS A 110 -0.67 3.91 -7.22
N LEU A 111 -1.49 3.72 -6.18
CA LEU A 111 -1.89 4.80 -5.28
C LEU A 111 -0.72 5.27 -4.40
N ARG A 112 0.10 4.33 -3.89
CA ARG A 112 1.33 4.68 -3.15
C ARG A 112 2.24 5.57 -3.98
N HIS A 113 2.49 5.24 -5.25
CA HIS A 113 3.31 6.08 -6.14
C HIS A 113 2.76 7.49 -6.29
N LYS A 114 1.43 7.64 -6.41
CA LYS A 114 0.80 8.96 -6.44
C LYS A 114 1.05 9.72 -5.14
N ILE A 115 0.77 9.09 -3.99
CA ILE A 115 0.96 9.68 -2.65
C ILE A 115 2.39 10.20 -2.48
N VAL A 116 3.41 9.36 -2.72
CA VAL A 116 4.81 9.76 -2.46
C VAL A 116 5.35 10.79 -3.44
N HIS A 117 4.72 10.95 -4.61
CA HIS A 117 5.15 11.90 -5.64
C HIS A 117 4.22 13.12 -5.78
N TRP A 118 3.19 13.22 -4.94
CA TRP A 118 2.29 14.37 -4.93
C TRP A 118 2.99 15.66 -4.53
N GLN A 119 2.58 16.75 -5.16
CA GLN A 119 2.98 18.09 -4.76
C GLN A 119 1.89 18.64 -3.84
N TRP A 120 2.14 18.53 -2.55
CA TRP A 120 1.18 18.73 -1.46
C TRP A 120 0.64 20.16 -1.30
N GLY A 121 1.07 21.13 -2.10
CA GLY A 121 0.89 22.55 -1.81
C GLY A 121 -0.24 23.29 -2.56
N LEU A 122 -1.22 22.59 -3.14
CA LEU A 122 -2.20 23.24 -4.03
C LEU A 122 -3.62 23.43 -3.48
N ASN A 123 -4.06 22.72 -2.44
CA ASN A 123 -5.36 22.95 -1.80
C ASN A 123 -5.29 22.74 -0.28
N GLU A 124 -6.03 23.54 0.47
CA GLU A 124 -6.04 23.59 1.95
C GLU A 124 -7.44 23.29 2.54
N GLY A 125 -7.49 22.98 3.83
CA GLY A 125 -8.73 22.82 4.61
C GLY A 125 -9.37 21.43 4.56
N SER A 126 -10.58 21.29 5.13
CA SER A 126 -11.32 20.02 5.20
C SER A 126 -11.80 19.50 3.84
N THR A 127 -11.76 20.36 2.82
CA THR A 127 -12.05 20.04 1.41
C THR A 127 -10.78 19.99 0.56
N ALA A 128 -9.59 19.98 1.16
CA ALA A 128 -8.33 19.94 0.44
C ALA A 128 -8.30 18.75 -0.52
N THR A 129 -7.99 19.01 -1.78
CA THR A 129 -7.84 17.99 -2.80
C THR A 129 -6.37 17.82 -3.19
N LEU A 130 -5.97 16.58 -3.42
CA LEU A 130 -4.57 16.23 -3.66
C LEU A 130 -4.25 16.48 -5.14
N THR A 131 -3.08 17.05 -5.44
CA THR A 131 -2.80 17.54 -6.80
C THR A 131 -1.53 16.86 -7.31
N ASP A 132 -1.67 16.14 -8.43
CA ASP A 132 -0.55 15.49 -9.11
C ASP A 132 0.00 16.45 -10.16
N LEU A 133 0.87 17.35 -9.71
CA LEU A 133 1.55 18.34 -10.57
C LEU A 133 2.69 17.72 -11.41
N ILE A 134 2.72 16.40 -11.65
CA ILE A 134 3.60 15.83 -12.66
C ILE A 134 3.07 16.25 -14.04
N LYS A 135 3.45 17.47 -14.46
CA LYS A 135 3.20 18.13 -15.77
C LYS A 135 1.86 17.72 -16.41
N PRO A 136 0.73 18.34 -16.05
CA PRO A 136 -0.53 17.98 -16.65
C PRO A 136 -0.49 18.31 -18.15
N ARG A 137 -0.51 17.26 -18.99
CA ARG A 137 -0.83 17.39 -20.41
C ARG A 137 -2.28 17.84 -20.65
N ASN A 138 -3.12 17.78 -19.61
CA ASN A 138 -4.52 18.19 -19.60
C ASN A 138 -4.87 18.80 -18.22
N PRO A 139 -5.44 20.02 -18.15
CA PRO A 139 -5.93 20.66 -16.93
C PRO A 139 -6.85 19.78 -16.07
N GLU A 140 -7.70 18.94 -16.68
CA GLU A 140 -8.64 18.06 -15.97
C GLU A 140 -7.94 16.94 -15.17
N ARG A 141 -6.69 16.64 -15.49
CA ARG A 141 -5.89 15.59 -14.82
C ARG A 141 -4.91 16.15 -13.80
N ALA A 142 -4.83 17.48 -13.67
CA ALA A 142 -3.92 18.12 -12.72
C ALA A 142 -4.31 17.82 -11.27
N THR A 143 -5.62 17.68 -10.99
CA THR A 143 -6.15 17.53 -9.64
C THR A 143 -6.77 16.15 -9.44
N ILE A 144 -6.21 15.38 -8.49
CA ILE A 144 -6.74 14.07 -8.09
C ILE A 144 -7.33 14.22 -6.69
N ASN A 145 -8.65 14.39 -6.61
CA ASN A 145 -9.32 14.40 -5.32
C ASN A 145 -9.21 13.00 -4.70
N LEU A 146 -8.55 12.89 -3.54
CA LEU A 146 -8.62 11.72 -2.68
C LEU A 146 -9.27 12.14 -1.36
N PRO A 147 -10.59 11.97 -1.21
CA PRO A 147 -11.28 12.29 0.03
C PRO A 147 -10.68 11.53 1.21
N LEU A 148 -10.68 12.14 2.40
CA LEU A 148 -10.22 11.52 3.64
C LEU A 148 -10.87 10.16 3.91
N THR A 149 -12.16 10.03 3.61
CA THR A 149 -12.90 8.76 3.74
C THR A 149 -12.34 7.68 2.83
N GLU A 150 -12.08 8.00 1.56
CA GLU A 150 -11.48 7.06 0.62
C GLU A 150 -10.08 6.65 1.08
N LEU A 151 -9.25 7.60 1.53
CA LEU A 151 -7.91 7.29 2.05
C LEU A 151 -7.97 6.38 3.28
N ARG A 152 -8.92 6.61 4.21
CA ARG A 152 -9.14 5.73 5.37
C ARG A 152 -9.60 4.33 4.95
N ASP A 153 -10.49 4.23 3.95
CA ASP A 153 -10.93 2.96 3.40
C ASP A 153 -9.76 2.20 2.76
N LYS A 154 -8.86 2.90 2.05
CA LYS A 154 -7.61 2.32 1.53
C LYS A 154 -6.69 1.84 2.66
N CYS A 155 -6.54 2.59 3.75
CA CYS A 155 -5.77 2.15 4.91
C CYS A 155 -6.31 0.84 5.49
N MET A 156 -7.63 0.76 5.67
CA MET A 156 -8.30 -0.44 6.15
C MET A 156 -8.13 -1.61 5.19
N HIS A 157 -8.23 -1.37 3.89
CA HIS A 157 -8.03 -2.41 2.89
C HIS A 157 -6.59 -2.96 2.88
N ILE A 158 -5.57 -2.10 3.01
CA ILE A 158 -4.17 -2.57 3.16
C ILE A 158 -4.00 -3.39 4.44
N ALA A 159 -4.63 -3.00 5.55
CA ALA A 159 -4.57 -3.78 6.79
C ALA A 159 -5.18 -5.18 6.63
N LYS A 160 -6.27 -5.31 5.85
CA LYS A 160 -6.87 -6.60 5.52
C LYS A 160 -5.95 -7.44 4.63
N ILE A 161 -5.29 -6.84 3.64
CA ILE A 161 -4.26 -7.50 2.83
C ILE A 161 -3.12 -8.00 3.72
N TYR A 162 -2.59 -7.15 4.60
CA TYR A 162 -1.51 -7.51 5.52
C TYR A 162 -1.89 -8.72 6.37
N ARG A 163 -3.08 -8.70 7.00
CA ARG A 163 -3.59 -9.83 7.79
C ARG A 163 -3.68 -11.10 6.94
N ALA A 164 -4.33 -11.01 5.78
CA ALA A 164 -4.53 -12.17 4.90
C ALA A 164 -3.20 -12.76 4.43
N LEU A 165 -2.25 -11.91 4.02
CA LEU A 165 -0.92 -12.31 3.59
C LEU A 165 -0.16 -12.99 4.75
N SER A 166 -0.16 -12.38 5.94
CA SER A 166 0.51 -12.94 7.13
C SER A 166 -0.03 -14.33 7.48
N LEU A 167 -1.36 -14.49 7.52
CA LEU A 167 -1.99 -15.77 7.87
C LEU A 167 -1.72 -16.86 6.84
N ASN A 168 -1.84 -16.55 5.54
CA ASN A 168 -1.53 -17.53 4.51
C ASN A 168 -0.02 -17.85 4.48
N PHE A 169 0.86 -16.90 4.79
CA PHE A 169 2.30 -17.18 4.87
C PHE A 169 2.63 -18.17 5.99
N LEU A 170 1.96 -18.09 7.15
CA LEU A 170 2.10 -19.11 8.21
C LEU A 170 1.73 -20.51 7.73
N VAL A 171 0.72 -20.63 6.86
CA VAL A 171 0.32 -21.92 6.27
C VAL A 171 1.36 -22.40 5.25
N ILE A 172 1.74 -21.54 4.30
CA ILE A 172 2.71 -21.86 3.25
C ILE A 172 4.09 -22.22 3.81
N SER A 173 4.51 -21.57 4.90
CA SER A 173 5.76 -21.88 5.59
C SER A 173 5.69 -23.11 6.49
N GLY A 174 4.52 -23.74 6.62
CA GLY A 174 4.31 -24.93 7.44
C GLY A 174 4.35 -24.68 8.95
N GLN A 175 4.29 -23.41 9.39
CA GLN A 175 4.28 -23.07 10.82
C GLN A 175 2.95 -23.43 11.48
N TYR A 176 1.85 -23.29 10.72
CA TYR A 176 0.51 -23.65 11.15
C TYR A 176 -0.25 -24.34 10.01
N SER A 177 -1.19 -25.22 10.36
CA SER A 177 -2.22 -25.63 9.41
C SER A 177 -3.34 -24.59 9.33
N ARG A 178 -4.07 -24.57 8.23
CA ARG A 178 -5.23 -23.67 8.05
C ARG A 178 -6.30 -23.93 9.12
N GLU A 179 -6.55 -25.18 9.46
CA GLU A 179 -7.50 -25.61 10.50
C GLU A 179 -7.08 -25.11 11.89
N GLN A 180 -5.79 -25.15 12.20
CA GLN A 180 -5.27 -24.62 13.46
C GLN A 180 -5.57 -23.12 13.57
N LEU A 181 -5.31 -22.34 12.53
CA LEU A 181 -5.60 -20.91 12.50
C LEU A 181 -7.09 -20.61 12.64
N LEU A 182 -7.95 -21.37 11.96
CA LEU A 182 -9.41 -21.25 12.07
C LEU A 182 -9.91 -21.60 13.48
N SER A 183 -9.31 -22.60 14.12
CA SER A 183 -9.67 -22.98 15.49
C SER A 183 -9.31 -21.90 16.52
N LEU A 184 -8.26 -21.13 16.27
CA LEU A 184 -7.80 -20.03 17.13
C LEU A 184 -8.59 -18.73 16.92
N ARG A 185 -9.23 -18.54 15.76
CA ARG A 185 -9.89 -17.28 15.36
C ARG A 185 -11.36 -17.49 15.02
N LYS A 186 -12.14 -17.92 16.02
CA LYS A 186 -13.56 -18.29 15.87
C LYS A 186 -14.51 -17.09 15.71
N ASP A 187 -14.01 -15.87 15.94
CA ASP A 187 -14.77 -14.62 15.91
C ASP A 187 -14.95 -14.05 14.50
N THR A 188 -14.28 -14.60 13.49
CA THR A 188 -14.29 -14.12 12.10
C THR A 188 -14.44 -15.29 11.12
N SER A 189 -15.10 -15.05 9.99
CA SER A 189 -15.25 -16.08 8.94
C SER A 189 -13.91 -16.39 8.24
N PRO A 190 -13.71 -17.61 7.73
CA PRO A 190 -12.49 -17.99 7.01
C PRO A 190 -12.13 -17.04 5.87
N GLU A 191 -13.11 -16.65 5.06
CA GLU A 191 -12.90 -15.77 3.90
C GLU A 191 -12.39 -14.40 4.36
N ARG A 192 -12.94 -13.89 5.47
CA ARG A 192 -12.51 -12.63 6.05
C ARG A 192 -11.17 -12.73 6.75
N LEU A 193 -10.62 -13.92 7.03
CA LEU A 193 -9.28 -14.05 7.61
C LEU A 193 -8.22 -14.09 6.51
N PHE A 194 -8.46 -14.92 5.50
CA PHE A 194 -7.47 -15.26 4.47
C PHE A 194 -7.60 -14.44 3.18
N ARG A 195 -8.63 -13.58 3.05
CA ARG A 195 -8.78 -12.65 1.92
C ARG A 195 -9.00 -11.19 2.38
N PRO A 196 -8.67 -10.21 1.51
CA PRO A 196 -8.88 -8.78 1.78
C PRO A 196 -10.36 -8.34 1.81
#